data_AF-A0A351IYT6-F1
#
_entry.id   AF-A0A351IYT6-F1
#
_cell.length_a   1.000
_cell.length_b   1.000
_cell.length_c   1.000
_cell.angle_alpha   90.00
_cell.angle_beta   90.00
_cell.angle_gamma   90.00
#
_symmetry.space_group_name_H-M   'P 1'
#
loop_
_entity.id
_entity.type
_entity.pdbx_description
1 polymer ?
#
loop_
_entity_poly.entity_id
_entity_poly.type
_entity_poly.pdbx_seq_one_letter_code
_entity_poly.pdbx_strand_id
1 'polypeptide(L)'
;MYTADPHCIKIMKKIIDITGPLYNGMWNYEPPFPVFDMQPLPQVDWIDTNVYCEVFSGLHSQSGTYLETPAHVLGYEKSYPLSKIGLEKLVDIPCTVLKVKTLTPDETGRAPITAEALVACEASFLPHSAILVCCDWGKKWKDRDFLSASPYFTKDAMEYLIAKKPFL
;
A
#
# COMPACT_ATOMS: atom_id res chain seq x y z
N MET A 1 -37.05 -11.00 -25.80
CA MET A 1 -37.34 -10.11 -24.65
C MET A 1 -36.83 -10.80 -23.40
N TYR A 2 -35.65 -10.43 -22.91
CA TYR A 2 -35.17 -10.87 -21.61
C TYR A 2 -35.82 -9.94 -20.56
N THR A 3 -36.78 -10.45 -19.81
CA THR A 3 -37.32 -9.76 -18.65
C THR A 3 -36.27 -9.78 -17.55
N ALA A 4 -35.71 -8.61 -17.22
CA ALA A 4 -34.89 -8.45 -16.04
C ALA A 4 -35.74 -8.77 -14.79
N ASP A 5 -35.21 -9.61 -13.91
CA ASP A 5 -35.82 -9.94 -12.61
C ASP A 5 -35.92 -8.66 -11.75
N PRO A 6 -37.14 -8.26 -11.30
CA PRO A 6 -37.34 -7.07 -10.48
C PRO A 6 -36.74 -7.16 -9.06
N HIS A 7 -36.14 -8.28 -8.66
CA HIS A 7 -35.55 -8.47 -7.32
C HIS A 7 -34.02 -8.30 -7.28
N CYS A 8 -33.36 -8.08 -8.42
CA CYS A 8 -31.93 -7.78 -8.42
C CYS A 8 -31.69 -6.30 -8.10
N ILE A 9 -31.67 -5.95 -6.81
CA ILE A 9 -31.03 -4.71 -6.36
C ILE A 9 -29.55 -4.83 -6.73
N LYS A 10 -29.15 -4.17 -7.82
CA LYS A 10 -27.75 -4.08 -8.22
C LYS A 10 -27.06 -3.16 -7.22
N ILE A 11 -26.51 -3.72 -6.14
CA ILE A 11 -25.66 -2.97 -5.22
C ILE A 11 -24.44 -2.53 -6.03
N MET A 12 -24.41 -1.24 -6.39
CA MET A 12 -23.28 -0.64 -7.07
C MET A 12 -22.12 -0.54 -6.06
N LYS A 13 -21.20 -1.51 -6.09
CA LYS A 13 -19.96 -1.44 -5.31
C LYS A 13 -19.14 -0.26 -5.84
N LYS A 14 -18.89 0.73 -4.99
CA LYS A 14 -17.92 1.80 -5.28
C LYS A 14 -16.52 1.25 -5.09
N ILE A 15 -15.71 1.28 -6.14
CA ILE A 15 -14.30 0.92 -6.08
C ILE A 15 -13.50 2.20 -5.85
N ILE A 16 -12.60 2.19 -4.86
CA ILE A 16 -11.70 3.30 -4.54
C ILE A 16 -10.28 2.77 -4.74
N ASP A 17 -9.55 3.41 -5.66
CA ASP A 17 -8.13 3.16 -5.83
C ASP A 17 -7.34 3.87 -4.73
N ILE A 18 -6.53 3.11 -4.00
CA ILE A 18 -5.64 3.61 -2.94
C ILE A 18 -4.16 3.41 -3.30
N THR A 19 -3.87 3.06 -4.56
CA THR A 19 -2.52 2.85 -5.05
C THR A 19 -1.93 4.15 -5.59
N GLY A 20 -0.61 4.28 -5.48
CA GLY A 20 0.15 5.31 -6.15
C GLY A 20 0.71 4.77 -7.48
N PRO A 21 0.77 5.60 -8.54
CA PRO A 21 1.25 5.16 -9.84
C PRO A 21 2.75 4.82 -9.82
N LEU A 22 3.14 3.81 -10.60
CA LEU A 22 4.54 3.55 -10.95
C LEU A 22 4.93 4.39 -12.17
N TYR A 23 6.09 5.04 -12.11
CA TYR A 23 6.64 5.82 -13.22
C TYR A 23 8.16 5.97 -13.08
N ASN A 24 8.85 6.20 -14.21
CA ASN A 24 10.30 6.40 -14.20
C ASN A 24 10.68 7.62 -13.37
N GLY A 25 11.66 7.47 -12.48
CA GLY A 25 12.08 8.54 -11.58
C GLY A 25 11.12 8.79 -10.40
N MET A 26 10.21 7.85 -10.11
CA MET A 26 9.53 7.83 -8.82
C MET A 26 10.53 7.65 -7.67
N TRP A 27 10.10 7.96 -6.45
CA TRP A 27 10.90 7.68 -5.26
C TRP A 27 11.30 6.20 -5.20
N ASN A 28 12.49 5.91 -4.66
CA ASN A 28 13.02 4.55 -4.54
C ASN A 28 13.83 4.44 -3.25
N TYR A 29 13.93 3.23 -2.68
CA TYR A 29 14.91 2.98 -1.65
C TYR A 29 16.33 3.05 -2.24
N GLU A 30 17.29 3.44 -1.40
CA GLU A 30 18.69 3.54 -1.80
C GLU A 30 19.31 2.16 -2.09
N PRO A 31 20.48 2.08 -2.74
CA PRO A 31 21.17 0.82 -3.01
C PRO A 31 21.26 -0.08 -1.76
N PRO A 32 21.09 -1.40 -1.90
CA PRO A 32 21.11 -2.18 -3.15
C PRO A 32 19.75 -2.38 -3.83
N PHE A 33 18.70 -1.64 -3.44
CA PHE A 33 17.41 -1.76 -4.12
C PHE A 33 17.52 -1.29 -5.58
N PRO A 34 17.03 -2.07 -6.56
CA PRO A 34 17.08 -1.67 -7.95
C PRO A 34 16.14 -0.50 -8.21
N VAL A 35 16.47 0.30 -9.23
CA VAL A 35 15.65 1.45 -9.64
C VAL A 35 14.64 0.98 -10.68
N PHE A 36 13.37 1.32 -10.48
CA PHE A 36 12.32 1.02 -11.45
C PHE A 36 12.57 1.74 -12.78
N ASP A 37 12.53 0.98 -13.86
CA ASP A 37 12.66 1.48 -15.22
C ASP A 37 11.65 0.78 -16.14
N MET A 38 10.80 1.59 -16.75
CA MET A 38 9.77 1.21 -17.70
C MET A 38 10.13 1.75 -19.08
N GLN A 39 10.27 0.85 -20.05
CA GLN A 39 10.65 1.17 -21.43
C GLN A 39 9.68 0.49 -22.40
N PRO A 40 9.46 1.03 -23.62
CA PRO A 40 8.74 0.29 -24.65
C PRO A 40 9.52 -0.97 -25.05
N LEU A 41 8.80 -2.04 -25.37
CA LEU A 41 9.38 -3.24 -25.99
C LEU A 41 10.03 -2.84 -27.32
N PRO A 42 11.32 -3.15 -27.54
CA PRO A 42 11.94 -3.01 -28.84
C PRO A 42 11.23 -3.86 -29.90
N GLN A 43 11.34 -3.48 -31.18
CA GLN A 43 10.82 -4.31 -32.26
C GLN A 43 11.44 -5.71 -32.20
N VAL A 44 10.61 -6.74 -32.37
CA VAL A 44 11.02 -8.14 -32.37
C VAL A 44 11.15 -8.67 -33.79
N ASP A 45 12.22 -9.39 -34.09
CA ASP A 45 12.56 -9.78 -35.46
C ASP A 45 11.72 -10.95 -36.03
N TRP A 46 10.90 -11.60 -35.19
CA TRP A 46 10.13 -12.79 -35.57
C TRP A 46 8.70 -12.50 -36.05
N ILE A 47 8.30 -11.22 -36.17
CA ILE A 47 7.01 -10.82 -36.74
C ILE A 47 7.12 -9.46 -37.44
N ASP A 48 6.51 -9.33 -38.62
CA ASP A 48 6.56 -8.10 -39.44
C ASP A 48 5.62 -6.98 -38.92
N THR A 49 4.85 -7.25 -37.87
CA THR A 49 3.92 -6.30 -37.27
C THR A 49 4.56 -5.65 -36.04
N ASN A 50 4.40 -4.33 -35.88
CA ASN A 50 4.84 -3.66 -34.67
C ASN A 50 4.08 -4.19 -33.46
N VAL A 51 4.83 -4.59 -32.42
CA VAL A 51 4.28 -5.01 -31.12
C VAL A 51 4.56 -3.91 -30.11
N TYR A 52 3.52 -3.46 -29.40
CA TYR A 52 3.63 -2.42 -28.39
C TYR A 52 3.29 -2.99 -27.02
N CYS A 53 4.25 -2.99 -26.10
CA CYS A 53 4.02 -3.21 -24.68
C CYS A 53 5.13 -2.54 -23.86
N GLU A 54 4.90 -2.33 -22.58
CA GLU A 54 5.94 -1.89 -21.65
C GLU A 54 6.77 -3.09 -21.14
N VAL A 55 8.09 -2.90 -21.08
CA VAL A 55 9.04 -3.76 -20.40
C VAL A 55 9.44 -3.07 -19.10
N PHE A 56 9.31 -3.78 -17.99
CA PHE A 56 9.67 -3.30 -16.67
C PHE A 56 10.95 -3.98 -16.21
N SER A 57 11.92 -3.19 -15.73
CA SER A 57 13.08 -3.66 -15.01
C SER A 57 13.18 -2.97 -13.65
N GLY A 58 13.89 -3.60 -12.71
CA GLY A 58 14.07 -3.07 -11.36
C GLY A 58 12.83 -3.03 -10.47
N LEU A 59 11.71 -3.62 -10.88
CA LEU A 59 10.54 -3.81 -10.02
C LEU A 59 10.85 -4.86 -8.94
N HIS A 60 10.56 -4.55 -7.67
CA HIS A 60 10.73 -5.45 -6.54
C HIS A 60 9.53 -5.38 -5.59
N SER A 61 9.49 -6.25 -4.57
CA SER A 61 8.34 -6.39 -3.65
C SER A 61 8.03 -5.17 -2.78
N GLN A 62 8.84 -4.11 -2.86
CA GLN A 62 8.67 -2.87 -2.10
C GLN A 62 8.65 -1.63 -3.03
N SER A 63 8.36 -1.82 -4.33
CA SER A 63 8.18 -0.73 -5.29
C SER A 63 6.75 -0.18 -5.23
N GLY A 64 6.60 1.13 -5.04
CA GLY A 64 5.29 1.81 -5.06
C GLY A 64 4.36 1.41 -3.91
N THR A 65 3.09 1.12 -4.20
CA THR A 65 2.15 0.60 -3.20
C THR A 65 2.33 -0.91 -3.11
N TYR A 66 2.81 -1.40 -1.96
CA TYR A 66 3.22 -2.80 -1.81
C TYR A 66 2.59 -3.48 -0.58
N LEU A 67 2.74 -4.80 -0.53
CA LEU A 67 2.40 -5.64 0.62
C LEU A 67 3.68 -6.14 1.29
N GLU A 68 3.64 -6.34 2.60
CA GLU A 68 4.76 -6.85 3.37
C GLU A 68 4.33 -8.04 4.23
N THR A 69 5.25 -8.98 4.46
CA THR A 69 5.04 -10.11 5.38
C THR A 69 6.08 -10.07 6.51
N PRO A 70 5.87 -10.80 7.62
CA PRO A 70 6.86 -10.84 8.68
C PRO A 70 8.22 -11.40 8.23
N ALA A 71 8.30 -12.08 7.08
CA ALA A 71 9.57 -12.54 6.53
C ALA A 71 10.52 -11.40 6.15
N HIS A 72 10.02 -10.17 5.97
CA HIS A 72 10.86 -9.00 5.75
C HIS A 72 11.86 -8.79 6.89
N VAL A 73 11.46 -9.10 8.13
CA VAL A 73 12.29 -8.96 9.33
C VAL A 73 12.79 -10.32 9.84
N LEU A 74 11.95 -11.35 9.80
CA LEU A 74 12.23 -12.65 10.40
C LEU A 74 12.96 -13.62 9.44
N GLY A 75 13.01 -13.31 8.15
CA GLY A 75 13.53 -14.20 7.11
C GLY A 75 12.56 -15.33 6.75
N TYR A 76 12.83 -16.01 5.62
CA TYR A 76 11.97 -17.07 5.09
C TYR A 76 12.01 -18.37 5.91
N GLU A 77 13.01 -18.56 6.77
CA GLU A 77 13.10 -19.74 7.63
C GLU A 77 12.14 -19.67 8.82
N LYS A 78 11.89 -18.45 9.32
CA LYS A 78 11.05 -18.20 10.52
C LYS A 78 9.67 -17.64 10.15
N SER A 79 9.40 -17.47 8.86
CA SER A 79 8.17 -16.85 8.36
C SER A 79 7.86 -17.28 6.92
N TYR A 80 6.98 -16.56 6.22
CA TYR A 80 6.49 -16.90 4.90
C TYR A 80 6.64 -15.73 3.91
N PRO A 81 7.00 -16.00 2.63
CA PRO A 81 7.06 -14.97 1.60
C PRO A 81 5.66 -14.58 1.11
N LEU A 82 5.55 -13.44 0.42
CA LEU A 82 4.29 -12.95 -0.18
C LEU A 82 3.60 -13.99 -1.06
N SER A 83 4.36 -14.80 -1.80
CA SER A 83 3.85 -15.86 -2.68
C SER A 83 3.11 -17.00 -1.96
N LYS A 84 3.11 -17.00 -0.62
CA LYS A 84 2.38 -17.97 0.21
C LYS A 84 1.11 -17.40 0.83
N ILE A 85 0.78 -16.13 0.59
CA ILE A 85 -0.47 -15.53 1.05
C ILE A 85 -1.62 -16.03 0.16
N GLY A 86 -2.63 -16.64 0.78
CA GLY A 86 -3.87 -17.02 0.09
C GLY A 86 -4.74 -15.81 -0.23
N LEU A 87 -5.52 -15.88 -1.31
CA LEU A 87 -6.36 -14.77 -1.77
C LEU A 87 -7.43 -14.37 -0.74
N GLU A 88 -7.91 -15.32 0.06
CA GLU A 88 -8.85 -15.08 1.16
C GLU A 88 -8.30 -14.12 2.22
N LYS A 89 -6.98 -13.91 2.23
CA LYS A 89 -6.29 -12.93 3.09
C LYS A 89 -6.09 -11.57 2.44
N LEU A 90 -6.66 -11.32 1.27
CA LEU A 90 -6.44 -10.09 0.50
C LEU A 90 -7.74 -9.40 0.05
N VAL A 91 -8.88 -10.10 0.11
CA VAL A 91 -10.16 -9.59 -0.41
C VAL A 91 -11.25 -9.68 0.65
N ASP A 92 -12.23 -8.78 0.55
CA ASP A 92 -13.40 -8.73 1.42
C ASP A 92 -13.08 -8.69 2.94
N ILE A 93 -11.92 -8.11 3.29
CA ILE A 93 -11.51 -7.88 4.68
C ILE A 93 -12.19 -6.59 5.19
N PRO A 94 -12.93 -6.62 6.31
CA PRO A 94 -13.41 -5.41 6.96
C PRO A 94 -12.24 -4.47 7.24
N CYS A 95 -12.43 -3.16 7.06
CA CYS A 95 -11.36 -2.19 7.25
C CYS A 95 -11.82 -1.02 8.12
N THR A 96 -11.06 -0.74 9.16
CA THR A 96 -11.21 0.49 9.97
C THR A 96 -10.27 1.55 9.39
N VAL A 97 -10.79 2.69 8.97
CA VAL A 97 -9.98 3.81 8.46
C VAL A 97 -9.80 4.86 9.55
N LEU A 98 -8.55 5.10 9.94
CA LEU A 98 -8.15 6.15 10.87
C LEU A 98 -7.65 7.34 10.08
N LYS A 99 -8.42 8.44 10.06
CA LYS A 99 -7.96 9.70 9.47
C LYS A 99 -7.28 10.55 10.53
N VAL A 100 -5.96 10.47 10.59
CA VAL A 100 -5.15 11.23 11.53
C VAL A 100 -5.16 12.70 11.10
N LYS A 101 -5.43 13.60 12.05
CA LYS A 101 -5.39 15.05 11.81
C LYS A 101 -3.95 15.50 11.52
N THR A 102 -3.79 16.76 11.08
CA THR A 102 -2.49 17.32 10.69
C THR A 102 -1.38 16.96 11.66
N LEU A 103 -0.36 16.28 11.15
CA LEU A 103 0.83 15.90 11.90
C LEU A 103 1.81 17.07 11.93
N THR A 104 2.44 17.29 13.07
CA THR A 104 3.51 18.29 13.22
C THR A 104 4.85 17.58 13.07
N PRO A 105 5.73 18.00 12.14
CA PRO A 105 7.09 17.47 12.06
C PRO A 105 7.89 17.66 13.35
N ASP A 106 8.72 16.68 13.69
CA ASP A 106 9.71 16.76 14.76
C ASP A 106 11.02 17.43 14.27
N GLU A 107 12.06 17.45 15.10
CA GLU A 107 13.36 18.04 14.79
C GLU A 107 14.07 17.39 13.58
N THR A 108 13.67 16.18 13.19
CA THR A 108 14.18 15.49 12.00
C THR A 108 13.45 15.90 10.73
N GLY A 109 12.39 16.70 10.83
CA GLY A 109 11.53 17.09 9.72
C GLY A 109 10.49 16.04 9.32
N ARG A 110 10.41 14.92 10.07
CA ARG A 110 9.43 13.86 9.86
C ARG A 110 8.30 13.99 10.87
N ALA A 111 7.11 13.53 10.49
CA ALA A 111 5.94 13.70 11.33
C ALA A 111 5.57 12.38 12.06
N PRO A 112 5.66 12.32 13.39
CA PRO A 112 5.28 11.13 14.14
C PRO A 112 3.75 10.93 14.14
N ILE A 113 3.31 9.71 13.89
CA ILE A 113 1.96 9.23 14.17
C ILE A 113 2.00 8.61 15.56
N THR A 114 1.46 9.32 16.55
CA THR A 114 1.49 8.92 17.97
C THR A 114 0.23 8.16 18.40
N ALA A 115 0.28 7.48 19.55
CA ALA A 115 -0.91 6.82 20.09
C ALA A 115 -2.05 7.81 20.37
N GLU A 116 -1.74 9.01 20.85
CA GLU A 116 -2.73 10.07 21.10
C GLU A 116 -3.44 10.48 19.81
N ALA A 117 -2.67 10.62 18.72
CA ALA A 117 -3.22 10.97 17.40
C ALA A 117 -4.17 9.89 16.86
N LEU A 118 -3.85 8.62 17.13
CA LEU A 118 -4.71 7.49 16.77
C LEU A 118 -5.98 7.42 17.66
N VAL A 119 -5.85 7.63 18.97
CA VAL A 119 -6.98 7.67 19.91
C VAL A 119 -7.95 8.81 19.57
N ALA A 120 -7.43 9.97 19.19
CA ALA A 120 -8.22 11.14 18.80
C ALA A 120 -9.05 10.94 17.51
N CYS A 121 -8.85 9.83 16.79
CA CYS A 121 -9.72 9.45 15.67
C CYS A 121 -11.06 8.87 16.12
N GLU A 122 -11.21 8.51 17.40
CA GLU A 122 -12.46 7.98 18.00
C GLU A 122 -13.07 6.80 17.21
N ALA A 123 -12.22 5.99 16.59
CA ALA A 123 -12.66 4.90 15.73
C ALA A 123 -13.12 3.67 16.53
N SER A 124 -14.12 2.99 15.98
CA SER A 124 -14.52 1.66 16.43
C SER A 124 -13.71 0.59 15.68
N PHE A 125 -13.13 -0.34 16.42
CA PHE A 125 -12.32 -1.42 15.86
C PHE A 125 -13.09 -2.74 15.88
N LEU A 126 -12.95 -3.51 14.80
CA LEU A 126 -13.34 -4.91 14.75
C LEU A 126 -12.07 -5.77 14.87
N PRO A 127 -11.97 -6.70 15.84
CA PRO A 127 -10.86 -7.65 15.86
C PRO A 127 -10.78 -8.44 14.54
N HIS A 128 -9.57 -8.76 14.12
CA HIS A 128 -9.25 -9.46 12.87
C HIS A 128 -9.69 -8.71 11.60
N SER A 129 -9.78 -7.37 11.68
CA SER A 129 -10.01 -6.49 10.53
C SER A 129 -8.74 -5.74 10.13
N ALA A 130 -8.68 -5.25 8.89
CA ALA A 130 -7.62 -4.37 8.45
C ALA A 130 -7.74 -2.99 9.13
N ILE A 131 -6.61 -2.33 9.36
CA ILE A 131 -6.56 -0.94 9.82
C ILE A 131 -5.80 -0.13 8.79
N LEU A 132 -6.45 0.90 8.23
CA LEU A 132 -5.82 1.85 7.31
C LEU A 132 -5.62 3.18 8.02
N VAL A 133 -4.37 3.62 8.13
CA VAL A 133 -4.01 4.91 8.73
C VAL A 133 -3.76 5.92 7.61
N CYS A 134 -4.59 6.96 7.55
CA CYS A 134 -4.50 8.02 6.55
C CYS A 134 -4.05 9.33 7.20
N CYS A 135 -2.91 9.85 6.76
CA CYS A 135 -2.34 11.15 7.12
C CYS A 135 -2.18 12.07 5.90
N ASP A 136 -2.95 11.82 4.83
CA ASP A 136 -2.90 12.55 3.55
C ASP A 136 -1.53 12.53 2.82
N TRP A 137 -0.55 11.73 3.26
CA TRP A 137 0.80 11.68 2.67
C TRP A 137 0.83 11.28 1.19
N GLY A 138 -0.15 10.49 0.73
CA GLY A 138 -0.28 10.12 -0.67
C GLY A 138 -0.38 11.32 -1.64
N LYS A 139 -0.77 12.51 -1.15
CA LYS A 139 -0.77 13.75 -1.96
C LYS A 139 0.65 14.16 -2.40
N LYS A 140 1.67 13.72 -1.67
CA LYS A 140 3.09 13.98 -1.92
C LYS A 140 3.77 12.91 -2.78
N TRP A 141 3.02 11.99 -3.40
CA TRP A 141 3.59 10.83 -4.11
C TRP A 141 4.69 11.18 -5.12
N LYS A 142 4.62 12.37 -5.72
CA LYS A 142 5.58 12.86 -6.72
C LYS A 142 6.68 13.75 -6.14
N ASP A 143 6.68 13.99 -4.84
CA ASP A 143 7.64 14.86 -4.18
C ASP A 143 8.97 14.11 -3.99
N ARG A 144 10.09 14.84 -4.15
CA ARG A 144 11.43 14.26 -4.09
C ARG A 144 11.79 13.75 -2.68
N ASP A 145 11.16 14.30 -1.66
CA ASP A 145 11.33 13.97 -0.25
C ASP A 145 10.26 13.00 0.26
N PHE A 146 9.49 12.34 -0.63
CA PHE A 146 8.41 11.44 -0.25
C PHE A 146 8.83 10.38 0.79
N LEU A 147 10.03 9.81 0.64
CA LEU A 147 10.58 8.85 1.60
C LEU A 147 11.26 9.53 2.79
N SER A 148 12.14 10.50 2.56
CA SER A 148 12.95 11.11 3.62
C SER A 148 12.13 11.94 4.62
N ALA A 149 11.03 12.56 4.16
CA ALA A 149 10.10 13.31 4.99
C ALA A 149 8.89 12.47 5.44
N SER A 150 8.84 11.17 5.10
CA SER A 150 7.69 10.30 5.39
C SER A 150 7.32 10.30 6.88
N PRO A 151 6.02 10.34 7.21
CA PRO A 151 5.53 10.08 8.56
C PRO A 151 5.95 8.70 9.04
N TYR A 152 6.08 8.55 10.35
CA TYR A 152 6.44 7.28 10.97
C TYR A 152 5.55 6.99 12.17
N PHE A 153 5.35 5.72 12.48
CA PHE A 153 4.69 5.34 13.73
C PHE A 153 5.67 5.39 14.88
N THR A 154 5.26 5.98 16.00
CA THR A 154 5.96 5.79 17.27
C THR A 154 5.73 4.37 17.79
N LYS A 155 6.56 3.92 18.73
CA LYS A 155 6.47 2.56 19.29
C LYS A 155 5.11 2.32 19.96
N ASP A 156 4.67 3.25 20.79
CA ASP A 156 3.38 3.24 21.48
C ASP A 156 2.19 3.28 20.51
N ALA A 157 2.32 3.97 19.38
CA ALA A 157 1.31 3.95 18.32
C ALA A 157 1.17 2.54 17.71
N MET A 158 2.29 1.87 17.44
CA MET A 158 2.26 0.47 16.96
C MET A 158 1.69 -0.48 18.01
N GLU A 159 2.09 -0.35 19.27
CA GLU A 159 1.55 -1.15 20.38
C GLU A 159 0.03 -0.94 20.52
N TYR A 160 -0.45 0.30 20.40
CA TYR A 160 -1.86 0.62 20.39
C TYR A 160 -2.63 -0.08 19.26
N LEU A 161 -2.09 -0.05 18.03
CA LEU A 161 -2.70 -0.72 16.87
C LEU A 161 -2.71 -2.24 17.03
N ILE A 162 -1.60 -2.84 17.47
CA ILE A 162 -1.47 -4.28 17.72
C ILE A 162 -2.48 -4.74 18.78
N ALA A 163 -2.71 -3.94 19.83
CA ALA A 163 -3.69 -4.25 20.86
C ALA A 163 -5.13 -4.33 20.33
N LYS A 164 -5.43 -3.78 19.14
CA LYS A 164 -6.73 -3.92 18.47
C LYS A 164 -6.91 -5.26 17.75
N LYS A 165 -5.87 -6.11 17.76
CA LYS A 165 -5.84 -7.41 17.08
C LYS A 165 -6.20 -7.27 15.60
N PRO A 166 -5.44 -6.49 14.82
CA PRO A 166 -5.71 -6.38 13.38
C PRO A 166 -5.60 -7.75 12.71
N PHE A 167 -6.13 -7.83 11.49
CA PHE A 167 -5.85 -8.95 10.60
C PHE A 167 -4.33 -9.04 10.34
N LEU A 168 -3.74 -10.22 10.60
CA LEU A 168 -2.31 -10.54 10.41
C LEU A 168 -2.13 -11.79 9.54
#